data_AF-X0T243-F1
#
_entry.id   AF-X0T243-F1
#
_cell.length_a   1.000
_cell.length_b   1.000
_cell.length_c   1.000
_cell.angle_alpha   90.00
_cell.angle_beta   90.00
_cell.angle_gamma   90.00
#
_symmetry.space_group_name_H-M   'P 1'
#
loop_
_entity.id
_entity.type
_entity.pdbx_description
1 polymer ?
#
loop_
_entity_poly.entity_id
_entity_poly.type
_entity_poly.pdbx_seq_one_letter_code
_entity_poly.pdbx_strand_id
1 'polypeptide(L)'
;CCVAALAFYDAEMSYSESRKQDIGILGTNADGCLRSNLDFFNDFVENGRTLGRANLFVYTLPSIPVAEAAIYFKCQGPLLYMTFPRTPVASLLRQADRMIRRGESTAMLAVMASETAAQCFIVRRMEDVSGEPISGVEEVIGMTERMPPLAEMIEALTKS
;
A
#
# COMPACT_ATOMS: atom_id res chain seq x y z
N CYS A 1 5.03 3.89 -6.85
CA CYS A 1 4.68 3.08 -8.04
C CYS A 1 5.55 1.83 -8.25
N CYS A 2 6.88 1.87 -8.11
CA CYS A 2 7.74 0.70 -8.41
C CYS A 2 7.38 -0.57 -7.63
N VAL A 3 7.13 -0.48 -6.32
CA VAL A 3 6.78 -1.66 -5.50
C VAL A 3 5.42 -2.26 -5.88
N ALA A 4 4.46 -1.41 -6.29
CA ALA A 4 3.19 -1.89 -6.83
C ALA A 4 3.38 -2.59 -8.19
N ALA A 5 4.23 -2.07 -9.07
CA ALA A 5 4.57 -2.75 -10.33
C ALA A 5 5.21 -4.13 -10.09
N LEU A 6 6.13 -4.21 -9.11
CA LEU A 6 6.74 -5.48 -8.70
C LEU A 6 5.70 -6.47 -8.17
N ALA A 7 4.76 -6.01 -7.33
CA ALA A 7 3.69 -6.88 -6.83
C ALA A 7 2.74 -7.36 -7.93
N PHE A 8 2.41 -6.52 -8.92
CA PHE A 8 1.63 -6.95 -10.08
C PHE A 8 2.41 -7.96 -10.92
N TYR A 9 3.70 -7.73 -11.14
CA TYR A 9 4.56 -8.65 -11.88
C TYR A 9 4.68 -10.01 -11.18
N ASP A 10 4.92 -10.01 -9.87
CA ASP A 10 5.01 -11.21 -9.03
C ASP A 10 3.68 -12.00 -9.01
N ALA A 11 2.54 -11.31 -9.01
CA ALA A 11 1.23 -11.94 -9.11
C ALA A 11 0.83 -12.36 -10.54
N GLU A 12 1.73 -12.21 -11.51
CA GLU A 12 1.50 -12.45 -12.94
C GLU A 12 0.30 -11.65 -13.51
N MET A 13 0.06 -10.48 -12.95
CA MET A 13 -1.02 -9.59 -13.35
C MET A 13 -0.52 -8.55 -14.35
N SER A 14 -0.95 -8.69 -15.61
CA SER A 14 -0.66 -7.70 -16.65
C SER A 14 -1.51 -6.44 -16.49
N TYR A 15 -0.91 -5.28 -16.75
CA TYR A 15 -1.61 -4.02 -16.89
C TYR A 15 -1.26 -3.32 -18.20
N SER A 16 -2.22 -2.55 -18.74
CA SER A 16 -2.04 -1.75 -19.94
C SER A 16 -2.72 -0.39 -19.76
N GLU A 17 -2.23 0.62 -20.48
CA GLU A 17 -2.80 1.97 -20.42
C GLU A 17 -4.26 2.02 -20.91
N SER A 18 -4.65 1.09 -21.78
CA SER A 18 -5.98 1.00 -22.40
C SER A 18 -6.99 0.18 -21.61
N ARG A 19 -6.57 -0.56 -20.56
CA ARG A 19 -7.45 -1.49 -19.84
C ARG A 19 -7.60 -1.08 -18.38
N LYS A 20 -8.82 -0.75 -17.97
CA LYS A 20 -9.18 -0.61 -16.55
C LYS A 20 -9.23 -1.97 -15.87
N GLN A 21 -8.86 -2.01 -14.59
CA GLN A 21 -8.84 -3.23 -13.79
C GLN A 21 -9.72 -3.06 -12.56
N ASP A 22 -10.61 -4.02 -12.31
CA ASP A 22 -11.36 -4.09 -11.06
C ASP A 22 -10.46 -4.61 -9.93
N ILE A 23 -9.52 -3.74 -9.53
CA ILE A 23 -8.60 -3.95 -8.43
C ILE A 23 -8.76 -2.77 -7.50
N GLY A 24 -9.05 -3.05 -6.23
CA GLY A 24 -9.01 -2.03 -5.18
C GLY A 24 -7.60 -1.84 -4.62
N ILE A 25 -7.36 -0.73 -3.93
CA ILE A 25 -6.09 -0.45 -3.27
C ILE A 25 -6.34 -0.06 -1.81
N LEU A 26 -5.66 -0.75 -0.90
CA LEU A 26 -5.61 -0.37 0.51
C LEU A 26 -4.22 0.16 0.83
N GLY A 27 -4.14 1.40 1.32
CA GLY A 27 -2.92 2.03 1.79
C GLY A 27 -2.86 2.08 3.30
N THR A 28 -1.67 1.88 3.86
CA THR A 28 -1.38 2.17 5.27
C THR A 28 0.07 2.61 5.44
N ASN A 29 0.31 3.44 6.44
CA ASN A 29 1.63 3.74 6.98
C ASN A 29 1.50 4.16 8.45
N ALA A 30 2.64 4.23 9.14
CA ALA A 30 2.71 4.72 10.51
C ALA A 30 2.78 6.26 10.59
N ASP A 31 3.42 6.90 9.61
CA ASP A 31 3.90 8.29 9.70
C ASP A 31 2.95 9.33 9.09
N GLY A 32 1.86 8.88 8.48
CA GLY A 32 0.95 9.69 7.67
C GLY A 32 1.64 10.34 6.48
N CYS A 33 1.75 11.66 6.54
CA CYS A 33 2.35 12.51 5.50
C CYS A 33 3.10 13.69 6.14
N LEU A 34 3.64 13.49 7.35
CA LEU A 34 4.23 14.55 8.16
C LEU A 34 5.27 15.39 7.40
N ARG A 35 6.18 14.72 6.68
CA ARG A 35 7.21 15.41 5.90
C ARG A 35 6.62 16.31 4.83
N SER A 36 5.68 15.82 4.04
CA SER A 36 4.99 16.61 3.02
C SER A 36 4.17 17.75 3.62
N ASN A 37 3.63 17.58 4.82
CA ASN A 37 2.95 18.66 5.56
C ASN A 37 3.93 19.77 5.97
N LEU A 38 5.11 19.40 6.46
CA LEU A 38 6.17 20.37 6.80
C LEU A 38 6.68 21.10 5.56
N ASP A 39 6.91 20.37 4.47
CA ASP A 39 7.35 20.95 3.20
C ASP A 39 6.30 21.95 2.68
N PHE A 40 5.02 21.58 2.67
CA PHE A 40 3.93 22.49 2.29
C PHE A 40 3.82 23.71 3.20
N PHE A 41 4.01 23.55 4.51
CA PHE A 41 3.96 24.66 5.45
C PHE A 41 5.11 25.64 5.27
N ASN A 42 6.36 25.14 5.18
CA ASN A 42 7.54 25.97 4.95
C ASN A 42 7.41 26.76 3.64
N ASP A 43 6.92 26.09 2.60
CA ASP A 43 6.64 26.68 1.30
C ASP A 43 5.65 27.85 1.39
N PHE A 44 4.56 27.66 2.15
CA PHE A 44 3.56 28.68 2.40
C PHE A 44 4.11 29.86 3.21
N VAL A 45 4.95 29.62 4.22
CA VAL A 45 5.58 30.69 5.01
C VAL A 45 6.48 31.56 4.13
N GLU A 46 7.28 30.95 3.25
CA GLU A 46 8.21 31.66 2.39
C GLU A 46 7.51 32.37 1.21
N ASN A 47 6.49 31.74 0.63
CA ASN A 47 5.96 32.14 -0.69
C ASN A 47 4.44 32.38 -0.71
N GLY A 48 3.70 32.07 0.35
CA GLY A 48 2.23 31.97 0.32
C GLY A 48 1.47 33.27 0.06
N ARG A 49 2.12 34.44 0.18
CA ARG A 49 1.54 35.74 -0.18
C ARG A 49 1.65 36.06 -1.67
N THR A 50 2.51 35.34 -2.40
CA THR A 50 2.85 35.61 -3.80
C THR A 50 2.56 34.43 -4.73
N LEU A 51 2.58 33.19 -4.23
CA LEU A 51 2.38 31.98 -5.03
C LEU A 51 1.46 30.97 -4.31
N GLY A 52 0.40 30.54 -4.99
CA GLY A 52 -0.45 29.44 -4.54
C GLY A 52 -0.05 28.13 -5.23
N ARG A 53 0.72 27.27 -4.55
CA ARG A 53 1.18 25.97 -5.08
C ARG A 53 0.32 24.80 -4.61
N ALA A 54 -0.90 24.72 -5.14
CA ALA A 54 -1.84 23.64 -4.81
C ALA A 54 -1.30 22.23 -5.13
N ASN A 55 -0.33 22.12 -6.03
CA ASN A 55 0.35 20.85 -6.32
C ASN A 55 1.20 20.33 -5.15
N LEU A 56 1.55 21.16 -4.16
CA LEU A 56 2.20 20.70 -2.93
C LEU A 56 1.18 20.23 -1.90
N PHE A 57 -0.01 20.84 -1.88
CA PHE A 57 -1.08 20.46 -0.96
C PHE A 57 -1.53 19.02 -1.18
N VAL A 58 -1.62 18.53 -2.42
CA VAL A 58 -2.10 17.16 -2.67
C VAL A 58 -1.24 16.09 -1.98
N TYR A 59 0.06 16.37 -1.78
CA TYR A 59 0.98 15.46 -1.09
C TYR A 59 0.82 15.47 0.44
N THR A 60 -0.04 16.34 0.98
CA THR A 60 -0.47 16.34 2.39
C THR A 60 -1.58 15.32 2.68
N LEU A 61 -1.97 14.52 1.68
CA LEU A 61 -2.95 13.45 1.84
C LEU A 61 -2.22 12.10 1.96
N PRO A 62 -2.36 11.36 3.07
CA PRO A 62 -1.73 10.03 3.22
C PRO A 62 -2.12 9.03 2.13
N SER A 63 -3.30 9.21 1.53
CA SER A 63 -3.80 8.38 0.44
C SER A 63 -3.18 8.70 -0.92
N ILE A 64 -2.42 9.79 -1.08
CA ILE A 64 -1.94 10.20 -2.40
C ILE A 64 -1.07 9.13 -3.08
N PRO A 65 -0.13 8.42 -2.41
CA PRO A 65 0.75 7.48 -3.10
C PRO A 65 -0.02 6.30 -3.68
N VAL A 66 -1.08 5.86 -2.97
CA VAL A 66 -1.97 4.80 -3.47
C VAL A 66 -2.95 5.30 -4.53
N ALA A 67 -3.36 6.57 -4.48
CA ALA A 67 -4.19 7.18 -5.52
C ALA A 67 -3.43 7.32 -6.84
N GLU A 68 -2.17 7.75 -6.80
CA GLU A 68 -1.29 7.80 -7.97
C GLU A 68 -1.07 6.40 -8.56
N ALA A 69 -0.86 5.40 -7.71
CA ALA A 69 -0.77 4.01 -8.16
C ALA A 69 -2.07 3.58 -8.86
N ALA A 70 -3.24 3.87 -8.29
CA ALA A 70 -4.52 3.52 -8.90
C ALA A 70 -4.70 4.14 -10.30
N ILE A 71 -4.36 5.42 -10.44
CA ILE A 71 -4.44 6.15 -11.71
C ILE A 71 -3.47 5.56 -12.74
N TYR A 72 -2.24 5.25 -12.31
CA TYR A 72 -1.19 4.72 -13.17
C TYR A 72 -1.53 3.30 -13.67
N PHE A 73 -1.90 2.40 -12.76
CA PHE A 73 -2.23 0.99 -13.09
C PHE A 73 -3.69 0.78 -13.54
N LYS A 74 -4.47 1.87 -13.67
CA LYS A 74 -5.90 1.85 -14.07
C LYS A 74 -6.77 0.99 -13.13
N CYS A 75 -6.42 0.92 -11.86
CA CYS A 75 -7.21 0.29 -10.82
C CYS A 75 -8.45 1.13 -10.54
N GLN A 76 -9.63 0.55 -10.74
CA GLN A 76 -10.93 1.24 -10.57
C GLN A 76 -11.75 0.72 -9.39
N GLY A 77 -11.22 -0.26 -8.65
CA GLY A 77 -11.86 -0.76 -7.43
C GLY A 77 -11.76 0.25 -6.28
N PRO A 78 -12.25 -0.12 -5.09
CA PRO A 78 -12.23 0.75 -3.91
C PRO A 78 -10.81 1.19 -3.55
N LEU A 79 -10.64 2.48 -3.24
CA LEU A 79 -9.39 3.01 -2.73
C LEU A 79 -9.59 3.55 -1.32
N LEU A 80 -8.85 2.99 -0.36
CA LEU A 80 -8.93 3.40 1.04
C LEU A 80 -7.53 3.54 1.63
N TYR A 81 -7.37 4.53 2.49
CA TYR A 81 -6.21 4.66 3.35
C TYR A 81 -6.65 4.43 4.79
N MET A 82 -5.98 3.53 5.51
CA MET A 82 -6.34 3.12 6.86
C MET A 82 -5.10 3.12 7.76
N THR A 83 -5.28 3.51 9.02
CA THR A 83 -4.23 3.39 10.04
C THR A 83 -4.55 2.21 10.95
N PHE A 84 -3.52 1.44 11.29
CA PHE A 84 -3.65 0.30 12.19
C PHE A 84 -2.71 0.49 13.38
N PRO A 85 -3.22 0.54 14.62
CA PRO A 85 -2.39 0.80 15.79
C PRO A 85 -1.45 -0.37 16.14
N ARG A 86 -1.76 -1.60 15.69
CA ARG A 86 -0.94 -2.80 15.89
C ARG A 86 -1.06 -3.73 14.67
N THR A 87 0.00 -4.48 14.39
CA THR A 87 0.10 -5.50 13.31
C THR A 87 -0.46 -5.00 11.96
N PRO A 88 0.12 -3.92 11.38
CA PRO A 88 -0.46 -3.23 10.23
C PRO A 88 -0.61 -4.16 9.02
N VAL A 89 0.34 -5.04 8.75
CA VAL A 89 0.27 -5.99 7.63
C VAL A 89 -0.91 -6.96 7.80
N ALA A 90 -1.00 -7.65 8.93
CA ALA A 90 -2.06 -8.62 9.16
C ALA A 90 -3.46 -7.98 9.13
N SER A 91 -3.60 -6.78 9.71
CA SER A 91 -4.86 -6.04 9.69
C SER A 91 -5.23 -5.58 8.28
N LEU A 92 -4.25 -5.11 7.49
CA LEU A 92 -4.43 -4.71 6.10
C LEU A 92 -4.85 -5.90 5.22
N LEU A 93 -4.18 -7.05 5.35
CA LEU A 93 -4.51 -8.27 4.60
C LEU A 93 -5.89 -8.82 4.97
N ARG A 94 -6.25 -8.84 6.26
CA ARG A 94 -7.61 -9.21 6.69
C ARG A 94 -8.68 -8.28 6.12
N GLN A 95 -8.39 -6.98 6.04
CA GLN A 95 -9.33 -6.03 5.44
C GLN A 95 -9.48 -6.27 3.93
N ALA A 96 -8.38 -6.53 3.22
CA ALA A 96 -8.40 -6.87 1.80
C ALA A 96 -9.24 -8.14 1.52
N ASP A 97 -9.02 -9.23 2.27
CA ASP A 97 -9.80 -10.47 2.15
C ASP A 97 -11.30 -10.22 2.40
N ARG A 98 -11.65 -9.44 3.44
CA ARG A 98 -13.05 -9.10 3.73
C ARG A 98 -13.72 -8.36 2.58
N MET A 99 -13.05 -7.40 1.96
CA MET A 99 -13.62 -6.62 0.85
C MET A 99 -13.85 -7.49 -0.38
N ILE A 100 -12.92 -8.40 -0.68
CA ILE A 100 -13.07 -9.38 -1.77
C ILE A 100 -14.25 -10.32 -1.50
N ARG A 101 -14.36 -10.85 -0.27
CA ARG A 101 -15.48 -11.73 0.14
C ARG A 101 -16.84 -11.03 0.08
N ARG A 102 -16.87 -9.71 0.29
CA ARG A 102 -18.08 -8.88 0.15
C ARG A 102 -18.40 -8.51 -1.29
N GLY A 103 -17.55 -8.87 -2.26
CA GLY A 103 -17.74 -8.56 -3.66
C GLY A 103 -17.45 -7.10 -4.01
N GLU A 104 -16.68 -6.39 -3.19
CA GLU A 104 -16.35 -4.98 -3.43
C GLU A 104 -15.30 -4.80 -4.54
N SER A 105 -14.48 -5.83 -4.78
CA SER A 105 -13.56 -5.93 -5.92
C SER A 105 -13.11 -7.38 -6.13
N THR A 106 -12.57 -7.69 -7.30
CA THR A 106 -12.03 -9.04 -7.61
C THR A 106 -10.65 -9.29 -7.03
N ALA A 107 -9.84 -8.24 -6.88
CA ALA A 107 -8.55 -8.29 -6.22
C ALA A 107 -8.25 -6.99 -5.47
N MET A 108 -7.33 -7.05 -4.52
CA MET A 108 -6.88 -5.89 -3.74
C MET A 108 -5.35 -5.81 -3.74
N LEU A 109 -4.81 -4.64 -4.05
CA LEU A 109 -3.43 -4.29 -3.77
C LEU A 109 -3.35 -3.69 -2.37
N ALA A 110 -2.74 -4.43 -1.45
CA ALA A 110 -2.46 -3.98 -0.09
C ALA A 110 -1.05 -3.36 -0.04
N VAL A 111 -0.97 -2.06 0.21
CA VAL A 111 0.26 -1.27 0.24
C VAL A 111 0.53 -0.78 1.66
N MET A 112 1.67 -1.18 2.21
CA MET A 112 2.24 -0.58 3.39
C MET A 112 3.47 0.22 2.99
N ALA A 113 3.47 1.53 3.22
CA ALA A 113 4.61 2.37 2.93
C ALA A 113 5.16 3.00 4.22
N SER A 114 6.41 3.42 4.20
CA SER A 114 7.06 4.29 5.16
C SER A 114 7.99 5.21 4.37
N GLU A 115 8.69 6.13 5.03
CA GLU A 115 9.66 6.97 4.32
C GLU A 115 10.80 6.18 3.66
N THR A 116 11.15 5.01 4.19
CA THR A 116 12.36 4.26 3.78
C THR A 116 12.07 2.94 3.09
N ALA A 117 10.87 2.39 3.27
CA ALA A 117 10.51 1.09 2.72
C ALA A 117 9.02 1.04 2.36
N ALA A 118 8.70 0.21 1.36
CA ALA A 118 7.32 -0.14 1.04
C ALA A 118 7.20 -1.64 0.78
N GLN A 119 6.07 -2.20 1.18
CA GLN A 119 5.69 -3.59 1.00
C GLN A 119 4.32 -3.62 0.33
N CYS A 120 4.16 -4.48 -0.67
CA CYS A 120 2.93 -4.65 -1.41
C CYS A 120 2.53 -6.13 -1.45
N PHE A 121 1.24 -6.39 -1.33
CA PHE A 121 0.67 -7.72 -1.48
C PHE A 121 -0.52 -7.65 -2.43
N ILE A 122 -0.64 -8.62 -3.34
CA ILE A 122 -1.85 -8.84 -4.12
C ILE A 122 -2.68 -9.91 -3.40
N VAL A 123 -3.91 -9.54 -3.05
CA VAL A 123 -4.91 -10.47 -2.50
C VAL A 123 -5.98 -10.68 -3.56
N ARG A 124 -6.26 -11.94 -3.90
CA ARG A 124 -7.30 -12.36 -4.86
C ARG A 124 -7.85 -13.73 -4.47
N ARG A 125 -8.97 -14.17 -5.06
CA ARG A 125 -9.45 -15.53 -4.83
C ARG A 125 -8.56 -16.54 -5.56
N MET A 126 -8.40 -17.73 -4.96
CA MET A 126 -7.63 -18.82 -5.56
C MET A 126 -8.18 -19.27 -6.91
N GLU A 127 -9.49 -19.14 -7.13
CA GLU A 127 -10.15 -19.49 -8.40
C GLU A 127 -9.66 -18.64 -9.59
N ASP A 128 -9.08 -17.46 -9.31
CA ASP A 128 -8.59 -16.52 -10.32
C ASP A 128 -7.10 -16.74 -10.70
N VAL A 129 -6.47 -17.81 -10.22
CA VAL A 129 -5.04 -18.09 -10.42
C VAL A 129 -4.85 -19.18 -11.48
N SER A 130 -4.31 -18.82 -12.64
CA SER A 130 -3.75 -19.78 -13.61
C SER A 130 -2.31 -20.12 -13.22
N GLY A 131 -2.11 -20.87 -12.13
CA GLY A 131 -0.78 -21.17 -11.58
C GLY A 131 -0.87 -21.77 -10.17
N GLU A 132 0.24 -22.26 -9.62
CA GLU A 132 0.25 -22.79 -8.25
C GLU A 132 0.02 -21.65 -7.23
N PRO A 133 -0.85 -21.85 -6.23
CA PRO A 133 -1.12 -20.83 -5.22
C PRO A 133 0.10 -20.58 -4.35
N ILE A 134 0.46 -19.30 -4.17
CA ILE A 134 1.70 -18.92 -3.49
C ILE A 134 1.60 -19.06 -1.95
N SER A 135 0.42 -18.81 -1.33
CA SER A 135 0.10 -19.11 0.10
C SER A 135 -1.34 -18.66 0.44
N GLY A 136 -1.94 -19.18 1.52
CA GLY A 136 -3.22 -18.68 2.04
C GLY A 136 -3.09 -17.38 2.86
N VAL A 137 -4.12 -16.53 2.91
CA VAL A 137 -4.07 -15.24 3.67
C VAL A 137 -3.75 -15.47 5.15
N GLU A 138 -4.35 -16.47 5.80
CA GLU A 138 -4.08 -16.80 7.21
C GLU A 138 -2.66 -17.35 7.43
N GLU A 139 -2.09 -18.03 6.45
CA GLU A 139 -0.72 -18.52 6.50
C GLU A 139 0.28 -17.36 6.42
N VAL A 140 0.08 -16.43 5.48
CA VAL A 140 0.91 -15.22 5.34
C VAL A 140 0.79 -14.34 6.58
N ILE A 141 -0.42 -14.17 7.12
CA ILE A 141 -0.64 -13.49 8.40
C ILE A 141 0.19 -14.16 9.50
N GLY A 142 0.08 -15.47 9.64
CA GLY A 142 0.83 -16.24 10.62
C GLY A 142 2.35 -16.09 10.47
N MET A 143 2.88 -15.94 9.25
CA MET A 143 4.29 -15.65 9.01
C MET A 143 4.67 -14.23 9.43
N THR A 144 3.84 -13.24 9.10
CA THR A 144 4.09 -11.83 9.43
C THR A 144 4.01 -11.54 10.93
N GLU A 145 3.15 -12.26 11.67
CA GLU A 145 3.03 -12.15 13.12
C GLU A 145 4.15 -12.89 13.87
N ARG A 146 4.87 -13.82 13.20
CA ARG A 146 6.00 -14.58 13.76
C ARG A 146 7.38 -13.98 13.49
N MET A 147 7.50 -13.01 12.58
CA MET A 147 8.78 -12.33 12.36
C MET A 147 9.01 -11.32 13.47
N PRO A 148 10.13 -11.40 14.22
CA PRO A 148 10.54 -10.32 15.08
C PRO A 148 10.70 -9.05 14.24
N PRO A 149 10.40 -7.85 14.77
CA PRO A 149 10.77 -6.60 14.13
C PRO A 149 12.21 -6.66 13.63
N LEU A 150 12.49 -6.15 12.43
CA LEU A 150 13.84 -6.14 11.85
C LEU A 150 14.90 -5.60 12.85
N ALA A 151 14.50 -4.67 13.71
CA ALA A 151 15.30 -4.16 14.82
C ALA A 151 15.73 -5.25 15.82
N GLU A 152 14.83 -6.15 16.24
CA GLU A 152 15.14 -7.27 17.12
C GLU A 152 16.02 -8.33 16.44
N MET A 153 15.87 -8.52 15.12
CA MET A 153 16.75 -9.41 14.35
C MET A 153 18.18 -8.84 14.22
N ILE A 154 18.31 -7.53 13.99
CA ILE A 154 19.61 -6.83 13.97
C ILE A 154 20.27 -6.88 15.35
N GLU A 155 19.48 -6.71 16.43
CA GLU A 155 19.99 -6.80 17.80
C GLU A 155 20.44 -8.22 18.17
N ALA A 156 19.77 -9.25 17.65
CA ALA A 156 20.17 -10.65 17.83
C ALA A 156 21.46 -10.99 17.06
N LEU A 157 21.66 -10.42 15.87
CA LEU A 157 22.85 -10.64 15.03
C LEU A 157 24.06 -9.81 15.45
N THR A 158 23.86 -8.72 16.21
CA THR A 158 24.95 -7.89 16.75
C THR A 158 25.40 -8.31 18.15
N LYS A 159 24.67 -9.23 18.79
CA LYS A 159 25.02 -9.86 20.09
C LYS A 159 25.62 -11.27 19.96
N SER A 160 25.87 -11.78 18.74
CA SER A 160 26.60 -13.03 18.47
C SER A 160 28.01 -12.75 17.98
#